data_AF-A0A8H3HU06-F1
#
_entry.id   AF-A0A8H3HU06-F1
#
_cell.length_a   1.000
_cell.length_b   1.000
_cell.length_c   1.000
_cell.angle_alpha   90.00
_cell.angle_beta   90.00
_cell.angle_gamma   90.00
#
_symmetry.space_group_name_H-M   'P 1'
#
loop_
_entity.id
_entity.type
_entity.pdbx_description
1 polymer ?
#
loop_
_entity_poly.entity_id
_entity_poly.type
_entity_poly.pdbx_seq_one_letter_code
_entity_poly.pdbx_strand_id
1 'polypeptide(L)'
;MRLASKTSLALVVYYLRPLKDSADALAQQLHSVLAALEVNVALRMSVLHSTMGETEAAEIQEQLSREDPYHLAVIFVTESNPGGGWWYRSGTDKDAKIQVSEKALLDQCLYELRHLAQSAVTARVYGVACGMNLPGEGVIKAIHDYLYPLPYLSFLLPSAYILTAPDYTNMLPELFVHLYYFGAGFRSSVLRTWAVNREARAHTGLVIMDRANSDAAFCVSTVIHSPVYRRPLGVDLPNVTTICGCQDDKARWKLKKRMKGYGDEVVFLLNATCCRTQLQVAIKPGRRRELIMHGTTITEELWDYESMSFEFTEFDMVAMKTLPWKESSNHPPPDFSVPWTRAGVQGKNK
;
A
#
# COMPACT_ATOMS: atom_id res chain seq x y z
N MET A 1 23.42 -9.20 10.01
CA MET A 1 24.26 -9.95 9.06
C MET A 1 24.33 -9.10 7.81
N ARG A 2 25.53 -8.67 7.37
CA ARG A 2 25.70 -7.91 6.11
C ARG A 2 25.49 -8.89 4.94
N LEU A 3 24.86 -8.45 3.83
CA LEU A 3 25.03 -9.15 2.55
C LEU A 3 26.52 -9.13 2.19
N ALA A 4 26.99 -10.18 1.52
CA ALA A 4 28.40 -10.34 1.14
C ALA A 4 28.94 -9.10 0.39
N SER A 5 30.26 -8.92 0.42
CA SER A 5 31.01 -7.69 0.09
C SER A 5 30.94 -7.17 -1.35
N LYS A 6 29.91 -7.53 -2.14
CA LYS A 6 29.69 -7.11 -3.53
C LYS A 6 28.21 -7.21 -3.94
N THR A 7 27.32 -6.50 -3.26
CA THR A 7 25.91 -6.48 -3.68
C THR A 7 25.72 -5.43 -4.77
N SER A 8 25.12 -5.83 -5.89
CA SER A 8 24.78 -4.95 -7.01
C SER A 8 23.27 -4.77 -7.15
N LEU A 9 22.84 -3.60 -7.61
CA LEU A 9 21.44 -3.27 -7.86
C LEU A 9 21.25 -2.67 -9.27
N ALA A 10 20.46 -3.34 -10.10
CA ALA A 10 19.82 -2.71 -11.25
C ALA A 10 18.60 -1.92 -10.74
N LEU A 11 18.65 -0.59 -10.83
CA LEU A 11 17.56 0.30 -10.47
C LEU A 11 16.94 0.88 -11.74
N VAL A 12 15.72 0.46 -12.06
CA VAL A 12 14.95 1.00 -13.20
C VAL A 12 13.82 1.86 -12.67
N VAL A 13 13.77 3.13 -13.08
CA VAL A 13 12.71 4.06 -12.69
C VAL A 13 11.91 4.47 -13.92
N TYR A 14 10.68 4.01 -13.99
CA TYR A 14 9.69 4.50 -14.94
C TYR A 14 8.94 5.67 -14.35
N TYR A 15 8.81 6.77 -15.10
CA TYR A 15 8.15 7.97 -14.59
C TYR A 15 7.19 8.61 -15.59
N LEU A 16 6.12 9.23 -15.09
CA LEU A 16 5.31 10.16 -15.86
C LEU A 16 6.09 11.45 -16.10
N ARG A 17 6.07 11.99 -17.33
CA ARG A 17 6.81 13.23 -17.69
C ARG A 17 6.61 14.38 -16.68
N PRO A 18 5.39 14.69 -16.19
CA PRO A 18 5.19 15.76 -15.20
C PRO A 18 5.86 15.49 -13.84
N LEU A 19 6.15 14.23 -13.52
CA LEU A 19 6.80 13.80 -12.28
C LEU A 19 8.31 13.56 -12.44
N LYS A 20 8.91 14.00 -13.57
CA LYS A 20 10.34 13.78 -13.84
C LYS A 20 11.22 14.24 -12.68
N ASP A 21 11.03 15.47 -12.20
CA ASP A 21 11.87 16.03 -11.15
C ASP A 21 11.75 15.24 -9.83
N SER A 22 10.55 14.74 -9.52
CA SER A 22 10.33 13.87 -8.36
C SER A 22 10.99 12.50 -8.54
N ALA A 23 10.93 11.93 -9.75
CA ALA A 23 11.59 10.67 -10.07
C ALA A 23 13.12 10.80 -10.05
N ASP A 24 13.68 11.89 -10.60
CA ASP A 24 15.11 12.21 -10.57
C ASP A 24 15.60 12.33 -9.12
N ALA A 25 14.88 13.09 -8.29
CA ALA A 25 15.22 13.26 -6.87
C ALA A 25 15.21 11.92 -6.11
N LEU A 26 14.17 11.10 -6.31
CA LEU A 26 14.09 9.76 -5.70
C LEU A 26 15.26 8.88 -6.16
N ALA A 27 15.52 8.80 -7.47
CA ALA A 27 16.59 7.98 -8.03
C ALA A 27 17.96 8.38 -7.47
N GLN A 28 18.24 9.69 -7.39
CA GLN A 28 19.48 10.21 -6.81
C GLN A 28 19.60 9.89 -5.32
N GLN A 29 18.52 10.02 -4.54
CA GLN A 29 18.53 9.65 -3.11
C GLN A 29 18.84 8.17 -2.92
N LEU A 30 18.16 7.29 -3.67
CA LEU A 30 18.37 5.84 -3.59
C LEU A 30 19.79 5.46 -4.01
N HIS A 31 20.27 6.00 -5.12
CA HIS A 31 21.62 5.76 -5.60
C HIS A 31 22.66 6.23 -4.57
N SER A 32 22.53 7.46 -4.05
CA SER A 32 23.50 8.03 -3.11
C SER A 32 23.57 7.24 -1.80
N VAL A 33 22.42 6.85 -1.24
CA VAL A 33 22.37 6.09 0.02
C VAL A 33 22.99 4.69 -0.15
N LEU A 34 22.75 4.03 -1.27
CA LEU A 34 23.29 2.71 -1.54
C LEU A 34 24.78 2.75 -1.91
N ALA A 35 25.21 3.72 -2.72
CA ALA A 35 26.60 3.92 -3.08
C ALA A 35 27.46 4.26 -1.86
N ALA A 36 26.93 5.06 -0.92
CA ALA A 36 27.59 5.35 0.37
C ALA A 36 27.81 4.10 1.24
N LEU A 37 27.08 3.02 0.96
CA LEU A 37 27.19 1.71 1.60
C LEU A 37 27.91 0.68 0.72
N GLU A 38 28.59 1.13 -0.34
CA GLU A 38 29.35 0.31 -1.29
C GLU A 38 28.49 -0.68 -2.08
N VAL A 39 27.20 -0.42 -2.23
CA VAL A 39 26.32 -1.15 -3.15
C VAL A 39 26.46 -0.53 -4.53
N ASN A 40 26.89 -1.31 -5.52
CA ASN A 40 26.98 -0.83 -6.92
C ASN A 40 25.57 -0.68 -7.51
N VAL A 41 25.24 0.48 -8.07
CA VAL A 41 23.91 0.75 -8.63
C VAL A 41 24.00 1.10 -10.10
N ALA A 42 23.45 0.25 -10.96
CA ALA A 42 23.19 0.58 -12.36
C ALA A 42 21.80 1.22 -12.46
N LEU A 43 21.77 2.55 -12.59
CA LEU A 43 20.53 3.33 -12.65
C LEU A 43 20.10 3.56 -14.11
N ARG A 44 18.84 3.24 -14.42
CA ARG A 44 18.19 3.64 -15.66
C ARG A 44 16.87 4.34 -15.37
N MET A 45 16.65 5.45 -16.07
CA MET A 45 15.38 6.17 -16.03
C MET A 45 14.72 6.14 -17.40
N SER A 46 13.42 5.87 -17.43
CA SER A 46 12.63 5.78 -18.65
C SER A 46 11.27 6.46 -18.45
N VAL A 47 10.76 7.09 -19.49
CA VAL A 47 9.39 7.62 -19.43
C VAL A 47 8.42 6.43 -19.43
N LEU A 48 7.30 6.52 -18.72
CA LEU A 48 6.37 5.40 -18.53
C LEU A 48 5.84 4.77 -19.84
N HIS A 49 5.83 5.51 -20.96
CA HIS A 49 5.40 5.00 -22.27
C HIS A 49 6.55 4.59 -23.20
N SER A 50 7.80 4.61 -22.73
CA SER A 50 8.93 4.06 -23.49
C SER A 50 9.23 2.65 -23.00
N THR A 51 9.05 1.68 -23.91
CA THR A 51 9.53 0.32 -23.71
C THR A 51 11.06 0.34 -23.68
N MET A 52 11.66 -0.29 -22.67
CA MET A 52 13.10 -0.54 -22.70
C MET A 52 13.35 -1.77 -23.56
N GLY A 53 14.18 -1.65 -24.59
CA GLY A 53 14.56 -2.77 -25.43
C GLY A 53 15.67 -3.62 -24.81
N GLU A 54 16.04 -4.69 -25.52
CA GLU A 54 17.11 -5.60 -25.13
C GLU A 54 18.48 -4.88 -25.01
N THR A 55 18.73 -3.87 -25.86
CA THR A 55 19.97 -3.09 -25.84
C THR A 55 20.13 -2.33 -24.52
N GLU A 56 19.09 -1.66 -24.05
CA GLU A 56 19.14 -0.94 -22.77
C GLU A 56 19.26 -1.89 -21.58
N ALA A 57 18.67 -3.08 -21.67
CA ALA A 57 18.84 -4.12 -20.65
C ALA A 57 20.29 -4.65 -20.62
N ALA A 58 20.92 -4.83 -21.77
CA ALA A 58 22.33 -5.21 -21.88
C ALA A 58 23.27 -4.13 -21.31
N GLU A 59 22.99 -2.85 -21.58
CA GLU A 59 23.74 -1.72 -20.97
C GLU A 59 23.72 -1.77 -19.45
N ILE A 60 22.58 -2.11 -18.83
CA ILE A 60 22.50 -2.30 -17.37
C ILE A 60 23.40 -3.45 -16.92
N GLN A 61 23.37 -4.58 -17.62
CA GLN A 61 24.23 -5.73 -17.28
C GLN A 61 25.72 -5.44 -17.46
N GLU A 62 26.10 -4.54 -18.35
CA GLU A 62 27.50 -4.13 -18.52
C GLU A 62 27.99 -3.18 -17.42
N GLN A 63 27.11 -2.31 -16.92
CA GLN A 63 27.40 -1.46 -15.76
C GLN A 63 27.52 -2.27 -14.47
N LEU A 64 26.81 -3.39 -14.41
CA LEU A 64 26.96 -4.39 -13.37
C LEU A 64 28.16 -5.28 -13.71
N SER A 65 28.91 -5.71 -12.69
CA SER A 65 29.96 -6.70 -12.90
C SER A 65 29.29 -8.00 -13.37
N ARG A 66 29.56 -8.43 -14.62
CA ARG A 66 28.86 -9.56 -15.28
C ARG A 66 28.89 -10.88 -14.50
N GLU A 67 29.82 -11.03 -13.55
CA GLU A 67 29.99 -12.24 -12.75
C GLU A 67 29.45 -12.12 -11.31
N ASP A 68 29.08 -10.91 -10.86
CA ASP A 68 28.61 -10.69 -9.48
C ASP A 68 27.08 -10.78 -9.38
N PRO A 69 26.53 -11.35 -8.29
CA PRO A 69 25.09 -11.41 -8.08
C PRO A 69 24.49 -10.00 -7.96
N TYR A 70 23.35 -9.79 -8.61
CA TYR A 70 22.63 -8.52 -8.55
C TYR A 70 21.15 -8.68 -8.20
N HIS A 71 20.56 -7.61 -7.70
CA HIS A 71 19.12 -7.46 -7.51
C HIS A 71 18.54 -6.53 -8.58
N LEU A 72 17.27 -6.71 -8.91
CA LEU A 72 16.50 -5.79 -9.75
C LEU A 72 15.43 -5.07 -8.91
N ALA A 73 15.39 -3.76 -9.00
CA ALA A 73 14.33 -2.91 -8.47
C ALA A 73 13.71 -2.09 -9.61
N VAL A 74 12.41 -2.24 -9.83
CA VAL A 74 11.65 -1.43 -10.78
C VAL A 74 10.71 -0.50 -10.00
N ILE A 75 10.78 0.80 -10.24
CA ILE A 75 9.94 1.81 -9.58
C ILE A 75 9.05 2.49 -10.62
N PHE A 76 7.76 2.56 -10.36
CA PHE A 76 6.79 3.33 -11.14
C PHE A 76 6.43 4.62 -10.44
N VAL A 77 6.85 5.78 -10.96
CA VAL A 77 6.48 7.10 -10.45
C VAL A 77 5.39 7.71 -11.33
N THR A 78 4.14 7.68 -10.86
CA THR A 78 2.99 7.91 -11.74
C THR A 78 1.76 8.43 -10.98
N GLU A 79 0.64 8.62 -11.67
CA GLU A 79 -0.64 9.10 -11.16
C GLU A 79 -1.75 8.17 -11.66
N SER A 80 -2.70 7.82 -10.80
CA SER A 80 -3.84 6.97 -11.12
C SER A 80 -5.09 7.79 -11.43
N ASN A 81 -6.00 7.20 -12.20
CA ASN A 81 -7.28 7.81 -12.57
C ASN A 81 -8.37 7.47 -11.54
N PRO A 82 -9.14 8.45 -11.04
CA PRO A 82 -10.31 8.19 -10.20
C PRO A 82 -11.32 7.18 -10.79
N GLY A 83 -11.35 7.00 -12.12
CA GLY A 83 -12.19 6.03 -12.83
C GLY A 83 -11.59 4.62 -13.04
N GLY A 84 -10.38 4.34 -12.51
CA GLY A 84 -9.66 3.07 -12.71
C GLY A 84 -8.61 3.13 -13.81
N GLY A 85 -7.64 2.21 -13.83
CA GLY A 85 -6.49 2.30 -14.74
C GLY A 85 -5.45 3.34 -14.35
N TRP A 86 -4.31 3.29 -15.05
CA TRP A 86 -3.21 4.23 -14.84
C TRP A 86 -3.23 5.28 -15.95
N TRP A 87 -2.98 6.54 -15.61
CA TRP A 87 -2.82 7.56 -16.64
C TRP A 87 -1.47 7.41 -17.32
N TYR A 88 -1.43 7.60 -18.63
CA TYR A 88 -0.24 8.06 -19.33
C TYR A 88 -0.63 9.16 -20.31
N ARG A 89 0.26 10.15 -20.49
CA ARG A 89 0.11 11.13 -21.58
C ARG A 89 0.86 10.62 -22.80
N SER A 90 0.22 10.66 -23.97
CA SER A 90 0.86 10.36 -25.25
C SER A 90 2.10 11.23 -25.45
N GLY A 91 3.16 10.68 -26.05
CA GLY A 91 4.37 11.43 -26.38
C GLY A 91 4.16 12.52 -27.43
N THR A 92 3.08 12.48 -28.21
CA THR A 92 2.79 13.42 -29.31
C THR A 92 1.90 14.59 -28.93
N ASP A 93 1.13 14.46 -27.85
CA ASP A 93 0.14 15.47 -27.48
C ASP A 93 0.21 15.72 -25.97
N LYS A 94 0.61 16.94 -25.60
CA LYS A 94 0.83 17.33 -24.20
C LYS A 94 -0.46 17.23 -23.38
N ASP A 95 -1.62 17.19 -24.02
CA ASP A 95 -2.93 17.22 -23.36
C ASP A 95 -3.75 15.93 -23.52
N ALA A 96 -3.32 14.97 -24.36
CA ALA A 96 -4.02 13.70 -24.51
C ALA A 96 -3.74 12.78 -23.32
N LYS A 97 -4.65 12.81 -22.34
CA LYS A 97 -4.71 11.82 -21.26
C LYS A 97 -5.23 10.50 -21.83
N ILE A 98 -4.34 9.52 -22.00
CA ILE A 98 -4.73 8.17 -22.39
C ILE A 98 -4.79 7.30 -21.13
N GLN A 99 -5.85 6.50 -21.02
CA GLN A 99 -6.03 5.53 -19.96
C GLN A 99 -5.59 4.16 -20.49
N VAL A 100 -4.70 3.48 -19.77
CA VAL A 100 -4.37 2.07 -20.01
C VAL A 100 -4.83 1.21 -18.84
N SER A 101 -5.13 -0.05 -19.15
CA SER A 101 -5.30 -1.06 -18.13
C SER A 101 -3.99 -1.31 -17.39
N GLU A 102 -4.11 -1.78 -16.15
CA GLU A 102 -3.00 -2.20 -15.30
C GLU A 102 -2.11 -3.21 -16.03
N LYS A 103 -2.73 -4.20 -16.68
CA LYS A 103 -2.02 -5.24 -17.43
C LYS A 103 -1.21 -4.66 -18.57
N ALA A 104 -1.78 -3.76 -19.37
CA ALA A 104 -1.08 -3.17 -20.52
C ALA A 104 0.14 -2.33 -20.08
N LEU A 105 -0.01 -1.57 -18.99
CA LEU A 105 1.10 -0.81 -18.42
C LEU A 105 2.23 -1.72 -17.92
N LEU A 106 1.87 -2.75 -17.15
CA LEU A 106 2.84 -3.69 -16.62
C LEU A 106 3.52 -4.46 -17.75
N ASP A 107 2.79 -4.87 -18.78
CA ASP A 107 3.33 -5.49 -19.98
C ASP A 107 4.38 -4.62 -20.65
N GLN A 108 4.04 -3.37 -20.94
CA GLN A 108 4.94 -2.42 -21.57
C GLN A 108 6.23 -2.18 -20.77
N CYS A 109 6.16 -2.17 -19.44
CA CYS A 109 7.30 -1.80 -18.60
C CYS A 109 8.10 -2.99 -18.08
N LEU A 110 7.48 -4.16 -17.90
CA LEU A 110 8.09 -5.30 -17.20
C LEU A 110 8.40 -6.49 -18.11
N TYR A 111 7.74 -6.61 -19.26
CA TYR A 111 7.88 -7.78 -20.13
C TYR A 111 9.31 -7.93 -20.67
N GLU A 112 9.88 -6.86 -21.22
CA GLU A 112 11.26 -6.88 -21.74
C GLU A 112 12.31 -7.00 -20.62
N LEU A 113 12.01 -6.52 -19.42
CA LEU A 113 12.88 -6.65 -18.25
C LEU A 113 12.88 -8.07 -17.64
N ARG A 114 12.04 -9.00 -18.14
CA ARG A 114 11.96 -10.37 -17.60
C ARG A 114 13.31 -11.09 -17.63
N HIS A 115 14.15 -10.84 -18.63
CA HIS A 115 15.45 -11.51 -18.76
C HIS A 115 16.41 -11.06 -17.66
N LEU A 116 16.38 -9.76 -17.33
CA LEU A 116 17.10 -9.21 -16.17
C LEU A 116 16.54 -9.76 -14.87
N ALA A 117 15.23 -9.86 -14.75
CA ALA A 117 14.57 -10.35 -13.56
C ALA A 117 14.83 -11.84 -13.29
N GLN A 118 14.88 -12.68 -14.35
CA GLN A 118 15.22 -14.11 -14.28
C GLN A 118 16.63 -14.36 -13.76
N SER A 119 17.58 -13.48 -14.12
CA SER A 119 18.99 -13.63 -13.74
C SER A 119 19.32 -12.95 -12.41
N ALA A 120 18.40 -12.13 -11.88
CA ALA A 120 18.59 -11.44 -10.60
C ALA A 120 18.33 -12.36 -9.41
N VAL A 121 19.05 -12.13 -8.30
CA VAL A 121 18.79 -12.80 -7.01
C VAL A 121 17.38 -12.50 -6.51
N THR A 122 16.94 -11.24 -6.68
CA THR A 122 15.56 -10.85 -6.45
C THR A 122 15.14 -9.78 -7.45
N ALA A 123 13.96 -9.91 -8.03
CA ALA A 123 13.33 -8.85 -8.82
C ALA A 123 12.11 -8.31 -8.08
N ARG A 124 12.11 -7.01 -7.76
CA ARG A 124 11.06 -6.36 -6.97
C ARG A 124 10.53 -5.13 -7.66
N VAL A 125 9.25 -4.87 -7.48
CA VAL A 125 8.55 -3.76 -8.13
C VAL A 125 7.84 -2.89 -7.11
N TYR A 126 7.95 -1.57 -7.27
CA TYR A 126 7.45 -0.57 -6.34
C TYR A 126 6.59 0.44 -7.09
N GLY A 127 5.31 0.50 -6.78
CA GLY A 127 4.44 1.59 -7.23
C GLY A 127 4.58 2.80 -6.32
N VAL A 128 4.93 3.95 -6.90
CA VAL A 128 4.93 5.29 -6.31
C VAL A 128 3.87 6.08 -7.07
N ALA A 129 2.61 6.00 -6.65
CA ALA A 129 1.52 6.58 -7.41
C ALA A 129 0.50 7.32 -6.57
N CYS A 130 0.21 8.57 -6.96
CA CYS A 130 -0.90 9.34 -6.43
C CYS A 130 -2.22 8.73 -6.91
N GLY A 131 -3.13 8.35 -6.01
CA GLY A 131 -4.52 8.07 -6.36
C GLY A 131 -4.85 6.65 -6.84
N MET A 132 -4.11 5.64 -6.40
CA MET A 132 -4.32 4.27 -6.85
C MET A 132 -5.73 3.74 -6.55
N ASN A 133 -6.47 3.41 -7.61
CA ASN A 133 -7.72 2.65 -7.54
C ASN A 133 -7.47 1.15 -7.27
N LEU A 134 -6.47 0.79 -6.44
CA LEU A 134 -6.34 -0.60 -5.95
C LEU A 134 -7.60 -1.17 -5.32
N PRO A 135 -8.46 -0.37 -4.66
CA PRO A 135 -9.72 -0.88 -4.13
C PRO A 135 -10.78 -1.12 -5.21
N GLY A 136 -10.51 -0.76 -6.47
CA GLY A 136 -11.36 -1.08 -7.60
C GLY A 136 -11.45 -2.59 -7.79
N GLU A 137 -12.67 -3.07 -8.01
CA GLU A 137 -12.94 -4.50 -8.15
C GLU A 137 -12.09 -5.11 -9.27
N GLY A 138 -11.36 -6.19 -8.97
CA GLY A 138 -10.55 -6.93 -9.93
C GLY A 138 -9.16 -6.33 -10.26
N VAL A 139 -8.82 -5.13 -9.80
CA VAL A 139 -7.52 -4.47 -10.10
C VAL A 139 -6.35 -5.28 -9.54
N ILE A 140 -6.40 -5.63 -8.25
CA ILE A 140 -5.36 -6.44 -7.60
C ILE A 140 -5.25 -7.83 -8.21
N LYS A 141 -6.39 -8.42 -8.61
CA LYS A 141 -6.42 -9.70 -9.33
C LYS A 141 -5.69 -9.59 -10.68
N ALA A 142 -5.95 -8.55 -11.46
CA ALA A 142 -5.29 -8.36 -12.76
C ALA A 142 -3.77 -8.20 -12.63
N ILE A 143 -3.31 -7.46 -11.62
CA ILE A 143 -1.88 -7.31 -11.30
C ILE A 143 -1.30 -8.67 -10.87
N HIS A 144 -1.96 -9.38 -9.96
CA HIS A 144 -1.56 -10.70 -9.52
C HIS A 144 -1.40 -11.67 -10.70
N ASP A 145 -2.43 -11.78 -11.53
CA ASP A 145 -2.46 -12.73 -12.65
C ASP A 145 -1.39 -12.41 -13.71
N TYR A 146 -1.06 -11.13 -13.90
CA TYR A 146 0.03 -10.72 -14.78
C TYR A 146 1.41 -11.09 -14.20
N LEU A 147 1.62 -10.87 -12.90
CA LEU A 147 2.92 -11.10 -12.26
C LEU A 147 3.20 -12.57 -11.96
N TYR A 148 2.15 -13.38 -11.73
CA TYR A 148 2.26 -14.79 -11.36
C TYR A 148 3.19 -15.60 -12.27
N PRO A 149 3.07 -15.55 -13.61
CA PRO A 149 3.96 -16.29 -14.51
C PRO A 149 5.34 -15.64 -14.74
N LEU A 150 5.59 -14.43 -14.24
CA LEU A 150 6.82 -13.67 -14.50
C LEU A 150 7.81 -13.84 -13.34
N PRO A 151 9.12 -13.56 -13.49
CA PRO A 151 10.14 -13.75 -12.45
C PRO A 151 10.13 -12.73 -11.29
N TYR A 152 9.12 -11.87 -11.16
CA TYR A 152 9.07 -10.83 -10.12
C TYR A 152 8.65 -11.43 -8.77
N LEU A 153 9.45 -11.24 -7.72
CA LEU A 153 9.23 -11.84 -6.41
C LEU A 153 8.33 -11.01 -5.51
N SER A 154 8.36 -9.68 -5.66
CA SER A 154 7.60 -8.81 -4.78
C SER A 154 7.05 -7.60 -5.52
N PHE A 155 5.87 -7.17 -5.11
CA PHE A 155 5.18 -6.00 -5.63
C PHE A 155 4.61 -5.19 -4.45
N LEU A 156 5.00 -3.92 -4.34
CA LEU A 156 4.51 -3.00 -3.31
C LEU A 156 3.72 -1.87 -3.95
N LEU A 157 2.49 -1.66 -3.49
CA LEU A 157 1.63 -0.59 -3.98
C LEU A 157 0.99 0.18 -2.83
N PRO A 158 0.80 1.51 -2.94
CA PRO A 158 -0.03 2.25 -2.02
C PRO A 158 -1.52 1.93 -2.24
N SER A 159 -2.26 1.68 -1.18
CA SER A 159 -3.68 1.29 -1.20
C SER A 159 -4.66 2.44 -0.99
N ALA A 160 -4.17 3.68 -0.80
CA ALA A 160 -4.99 4.84 -0.49
C ALA A 160 -5.21 5.77 -1.70
N TYR A 161 -6.41 6.35 -1.78
CA TYR A 161 -6.87 7.21 -2.88
C TYR A 161 -6.23 8.59 -2.95
N ILE A 162 -5.56 9.04 -1.88
CA ILE A 162 -4.94 10.37 -1.82
C ILE A 162 -3.53 10.16 -1.29
N LEU A 163 -2.60 10.01 -2.22
CA LEU A 163 -1.17 9.98 -1.92
C LEU A 163 -0.54 11.17 -2.62
N THR A 164 0.30 11.91 -1.93
CA THR A 164 1.33 12.77 -2.53
C THR A 164 2.59 11.92 -2.67
N ALA A 165 3.15 11.82 -3.88
CA ALA A 165 4.34 11.02 -4.14
C ALA A 165 5.48 11.26 -3.11
N PRO A 166 5.77 12.51 -2.67
CA PRO A 166 6.80 12.79 -1.65
C PRO A 166 6.62 12.03 -0.33
N ASP A 167 5.40 11.95 0.20
CA ASP A 167 5.10 11.36 1.52
C ASP A 167 5.44 9.85 1.56
N TYR A 168 5.26 9.18 0.42
CA TYR A 168 5.58 7.75 0.27
C TYR A 168 7.03 7.51 -0.13
N THR A 169 7.63 8.37 -0.95
CA THR A 169 9.03 8.19 -1.36
C THR A 169 10.01 8.28 -0.19
N ASN A 170 9.65 9.00 0.89
CA ASN A 170 10.48 9.17 2.07
C ASN A 170 10.81 7.84 2.80
N MET A 171 10.00 6.78 2.66
CA MET A 171 10.33 5.47 3.26
C MET A 171 11.24 4.61 2.38
N LEU A 172 11.40 4.92 1.09
CA LEU A 172 12.13 4.06 0.15
C LEU A 172 13.64 4.00 0.42
N PRO A 173 14.36 5.10 0.78
CA PRO A 173 15.78 5.00 1.11
C PRO A 173 16.08 4.02 2.25
N GLU A 174 15.37 4.12 3.38
CA GLU A 174 15.53 3.18 4.50
C GLU A 174 15.16 1.75 4.10
N LEU A 175 14.08 1.59 3.32
CA LEU A 175 13.66 0.29 2.81
C LEU A 175 14.75 -0.35 1.94
N PHE A 176 15.35 0.41 1.02
CA PHE A 176 16.37 -0.08 0.10
C PHE A 176 17.64 -0.50 0.85
N VAL A 177 18.04 0.22 1.90
CA VAL A 177 19.13 -0.20 2.79
C VAL A 177 18.80 -1.54 3.47
N HIS A 178 17.58 -1.70 3.99
CA HIS A 178 17.18 -2.98 4.59
C HIS A 178 17.21 -4.14 3.61
N LEU A 179 16.74 -3.93 2.38
CA LEU A 179 16.64 -4.99 1.38
C LEU A 179 17.98 -5.33 0.73
N TYR A 180 18.75 -4.32 0.33
CA TYR A 180 19.90 -4.49 -0.57
C TYR A 180 21.25 -4.37 0.14
N TYR A 181 21.31 -3.78 1.34
CA TYR A 181 22.54 -3.79 2.15
C TYR A 181 22.48 -4.83 3.27
N PHE A 182 21.36 -4.90 4.00
CA PHE A 182 21.20 -5.86 5.09
C PHE A 182 20.63 -7.22 4.66
N GLY A 183 20.04 -7.34 3.47
CA GLY A 183 19.43 -8.58 3.00
C GLY A 183 18.23 -9.02 3.82
N ALA A 184 17.52 -8.08 4.44
CA ALA A 184 16.36 -8.37 5.26
C ALA A 184 15.15 -8.80 4.42
N GLY A 185 14.23 -9.55 5.04
CA GLY A 185 13.00 -10.01 4.38
C GLY A 185 12.14 -8.83 3.89
N PHE A 186 11.50 -9.00 2.73
CA PHE A 186 10.74 -7.94 2.07
C PHE A 186 9.62 -7.42 2.95
N ARG A 187 8.68 -8.31 3.31
CA ARG A 187 7.54 -7.97 4.15
C ARG A 187 7.94 -7.30 5.47
N SER A 188 8.90 -7.86 6.20
CA SER A 188 9.35 -7.30 7.48
C SER A 188 9.97 -5.92 7.33
N SER A 189 10.73 -5.69 6.25
CA SER A 189 11.36 -4.40 6.00
C SER A 189 10.33 -3.34 5.63
N VAL A 190 9.37 -3.68 4.75
CA VAL A 190 8.26 -2.78 4.39
C VAL A 190 7.45 -2.38 5.61
N LEU A 191 7.02 -3.35 6.43
CA LEU A 191 6.23 -3.07 7.63
C LEU A 191 7.01 -2.19 8.61
N ARG A 192 8.30 -2.44 8.80
CA ARG A 192 9.14 -1.64 9.68
C ARG A 192 9.22 -0.19 9.20
N THR A 193 9.68 0.04 7.97
CA THR A 193 9.97 1.39 7.48
C THR A 193 8.70 2.22 7.31
N TRP A 194 7.62 1.62 6.84
CA TRP A 194 6.32 2.28 6.76
C TRP A 194 5.72 2.56 8.15
N ALA A 195 5.78 1.60 9.08
CA ALA A 195 5.18 1.77 10.40
C ALA A 195 5.87 2.84 11.26
N VAL A 196 7.18 3.07 11.09
CA VAL A 196 7.91 4.12 11.82
C VAL A 196 7.76 5.50 11.17
N ASN A 197 7.62 5.57 9.85
CA ASN A 197 7.46 6.83 9.12
C ASN A 197 6.03 7.39 9.32
N ARG A 198 5.91 8.55 9.98
CA ARG A 198 4.61 9.16 10.31
C ARG A 198 3.89 9.70 9.09
N GLU A 199 4.62 10.27 8.14
CA GLU A 199 4.07 10.86 6.91
C GLU A 199 3.52 9.76 6.02
N ALA A 200 4.35 8.75 5.73
CA ALA A 200 3.96 7.60 4.90
C ALA A 200 2.74 6.87 5.46
N ARG A 201 2.58 6.73 6.79
CA ARG A 201 1.40 6.05 7.36
C ARG A 201 0.20 6.95 7.64
N ALA A 202 0.35 8.28 7.61
CA ALA A 202 -0.76 9.21 7.85
C ALA A 202 -1.78 9.18 6.70
N HIS A 203 -1.30 8.93 5.48
CA HIS A 203 -2.08 9.04 4.25
C HIS A 203 -2.13 7.76 3.42
N THR A 204 -1.40 6.71 3.79
CA THR A 204 -1.18 5.54 2.91
C THR A 204 -1.40 4.24 3.67
N GLY A 205 -2.19 3.32 3.10
CA GLY A 205 -2.05 1.89 3.34
C GLY A 205 -1.23 1.25 2.23
N LEU A 206 -0.86 -0.03 2.35
CA LEU A 206 -0.03 -0.73 1.36
C LEU A 206 -0.67 -2.05 0.98
N VAL A 207 -0.64 -2.39 -0.31
CA VAL A 207 -0.79 -3.76 -0.79
C VAL A 207 0.60 -4.34 -1.00
N ILE A 208 0.83 -5.49 -0.39
CA ILE A 208 2.07 -6.25 -0.45
C ILE A 208 1.76 -7.59 -1.12
N MET A 209 2.39 -7.83 -2.26
CA MET A 209 2.48 -9.15 -2.89
C MET A 209 3.92 -9.63 -2.74
N ASP A 210 4.13 -10.79 -2.14
CA ASP A 210 5.47 -11.31 -1.89
C ASP A 210 5.51 -12.83 -2.01
N ARG A 211 6.59 -13.38 -2.56
CA ARG A 211 6.82 -14.83 -2.63
C ARG A 211 8.30 -15.14 -2.49
N ALA A 212 8.60 -16.36 -2.05
CA ALA A 212 9.97 -16.78 -1.77
C ALA A 212 10.81 -16.94 -3.05
N ASN A 213 10.22 -17.40 -4.15
CA ASN A 213 10.84 -17.61 -5.45
C ASN A 213 9.76 -17.58 -6.56
N SER A 214 10.13 -17.67 -7.83
CA SER A 214 9.22 -17.61 -8.97
C SER A 214 8.17 -18.72 -9.01
N ASP A 215 8.44 -19.85 -8.36
CA ASP A 215 7.57 -21.04 -8.41
C ASP A 215 6.60 -21.09 -7.22
N ALA A 216 6.85 -20.25 -6.21
CA ALA A 216 5.99 -20.13 -5.04
C ALA A 216 4.75 -19.27 -5.32
N ALA A 217 3.64 -19.60 -4.67
CA ALA A 217 2.46 -18.76 -4.68
C ALA A 217 2.74 -17.40 -4.01
N PHE A 218 2.14 -16.33 -4.54
CA PHE A 218 2.17 -15.03 -3.88
C PHE A 218 1.40 -15.07 -2.58
N CYS A 219 1.98 -14.51 -1.52
CA CYS A 219 1.27 -14.04 -0.33
C CYS A 219 0.83 -12.59 -0.57
N VAL A 220 -0.49 -12.35 -0.65
CA VAL A 220 -1.08 -11.05 -0.92
C VAL A 220 -1.79 -10.54 0.32
N SER A 221 -1.48 -9.31 0.73
CA SER A 221 -2.09 -8.66 1.90
C SER A 221 -2.24 -7.17 1.68
N THR A 222 -3.26 -6.57 2.29
CA THR A 222 -3.33 -5.11 2.46
C THR A 222 -3.07 -4.76 3.93
N VAL A 223 -2.31 -3.70 4.17
CA VAL A 223 -1.97 -3.20 5.49
C VAL A 223 -2.32 -1.73 5.62
N ILE A 224 -3.01 -1.38 6.70
CA ILE A 224 -3.58 -0.05 6.91
C ILE A 224 -3.24 0.42 8.32
N HIS A 225 -2.78 1.65 8.45
CA HIS A 225 -2.50 2.24 9.76
C HIS A 225 -3.83 2.50 10.47
N SER A 226 -4.03 1.86 11.63
CA SER A 226 -5.35 1.73 12.26
C SER A 226 -5.36 2.18 13.73
N PRO A 227 -4.95 3.42 14.05
CA PRO A 227 -5.08 3.94 15.40
C PRO A 227 -6.56 3.94 15.80
N VAL A 228 -6.92 3.23 16.88
CA VAL A 228 -8.32 2.97 17.25
C VAL A 228 -9.19 4.23 17.40
N TYR A 229 -8.59 5.37 17.77
CA TYR A 229 -9.28 6.65 17.95
C TYR A 229 -9.56 7.41 16.64
N ARG A 230 -9.05 6.95 15.50
CA ARG A 230 -9.26 7.59 14.19
C ARG A 230 -9.66 6.58 13.11
N ARG A 231 -9.10 5.37 13.18
CA ARG A 231 -9.25 4.28 12.22
C ARG A 231 -9.36 2.91 12.90
N PRO A 232 -10.37 2.64 13.75
CA PRO A 232 -10.54 1.31 14.34
C PRO A 232 -10.65 0.26 13.22
N LEU A 233 -9.82 -0.79 13.28
CA LEU A 233 -9.75 -1.82 12.24
C LEU A 233 -9.54 -1.28 10.80
N GLY A 234 -8.91 -0.11 10.66
CA GLY A 234 -8.63 0.52 9.37
C GLY A 234 -9.79 1.33 8.77
N VAL A 235 -10.93 1.42 9.46
CA VAL A 235 -12.13 2.15 9.00
C VAL A 235 -12.05 3.62 9.41
N ASP A 236 -12.07 4.54 8.44
CA ASP A 236 -12.01 5.98 8.72
C ASP A 236 -13.24 6.47 9.51
N LEU A 237 -13.00 7.06 10.69
CA LEU A 237 -14.06 7.69 11.47
C LEU A 237 -14.42 9.07 10.91
N PRO A 238 -15.69 9.49 11.00
CA PRO A 238 -16.09 10.84 10.60
C PRO A 238 -15.35 11.89 11.43
N ASN A 239 -15.07 13.05 10.84
CA ASN A 239 -14.45 14.15 11.56
C ASN A 239 -15.35 14.58 12.73
N VAL A 240 -14.77 14.76 13.92
CA VAL A 240 -15.53 15.15 15.12
C VAL A 240 -16.18 16.51 14.95
N THR A 241 -15.49 17.45 14.33
CA THR A 241 -16.00 18.82 14.17
C THR A 241 -17.22 18.87 13.25
N THR A 242 -17.28 18.01 12.22
CA THR A 242 -18.46 17.91 11.35
C THR A 242 -19.65 17.25 12.04
N ILE A 243 -19.41 16.35 13.01
CA ILE A 243 -20.48 15.68 13.78
C ILE A 243 -20.96 16.53 14.97
N CYS A 244 -20.04 17.11 15.75
CA CYS A 244 -20.37 17.94 16.91
C CYS A 244 -20.73 19.39 16.53
N GLY A 245 -20.32 19.88 15.36
CA GLY A 245 -20.38 21.31 15.00
C GLY A 245 -19.42 22.21 15.80
N CYS A 246 -18.49 21.61 16.56
CA CYS A 246 -17.52 22.36 17.36
C CYS A 246 -16.40 22.92 16.47
N GLN A 247 -15.96 24.16 16.72
CA GLN A 247 -14.82 24.79 16.02
C GLN A 247 -13.47 24.52 16.73
N ASP A 248 -13.39 23.46 17.53
CA ASP A 248 -12.17 23.09 18.24
C ASP A 248 -11.28 22.21 17.35
N ASP A 249 -10.17 22.76 16.87
CA ASP A 249 -9.17 22.04 16.05
C ASP A 249 -8.51 20.86 16.79
N LYS A 250 -8.66 20.79 18.12
CA LYS A 250 -8.17 19.67 18.95
C LYS A 250 -9.24 18.61 19.21
N ALA A 251 -10.45 18.79 18.68
CA ALA A 251 -11.54 17.83 18.83
C ALA A 251 -11.17 16.49 18.19
N ARG A 252 -11.29 15.41 18.97
CA ARG A 252 -10.98 14.05 18.53
C ARG A 252 -11.90 13.03 19.18
N TRP A 253 -12.02 11.87 18.56
CA TRP A 253 -12.68 10.72 19.17
C TRP A 253 -11.75 10.13 20.24
N LYS A 254 -12.32 9.75 21.38
CA LYS A 254 -11.63 9.02 22.43
C LYS A 254 -12.34 7.69 22.66
N LEU A 255 -11.62 6.59 22.54
CA LEU A 255 -12.17 5.27 22.84
C LEU A 255 -12.59 5.20 24.32
N LYS A 256 -13.88 4.94 24.56
CA LYS A 256 -14.44 4.66 25.88
C LYS A 256 -14.41 3.17 26.18
N LYS A 257 -14.82 2.35 25.21
CA LYS A 257 -14.90 0.90 25.37
C LYS A 257 -14.82 0.19 24.02
N ARG A 258 -14.15 -0.95 24.01
CA ARG A 258 -14.20 -1.93 22.92
C ARG A 258 -14.94 -3.16 23.44
N MET A 259 -15.86 -3.68 22.65
CA MET A 259 -16.72 -4.81 23.03
C MET A 259 -16.83 -5.81 21.88
N LYS A 260 -17.03 -7.08 22.22
CA LYS A 260 -17.54 -8.06 21.26
C LYS A 260 -19.02 -7.77 21.03
N GLY A 261 -19.41 -7.66 19.77
CA GLY A 261 -20.79 -7.45 19.33
C GLY A 261 -21.50 -8.76 19.04
N TYR A 262 -22.46 -8.72 18.12
CA TYR A 262 -23.16 -9.92 17.66
C TYR A 262 -22.23 -10.78 16.79
N GLY A 263 -22.08 -12.07 17.14
CA GLY A 263 -21.25 -13.00 16.37
C GLY A 263 -19.78 -12.57 16.36
N ASP A 264 -19.26 -12.24 15.17
CA ASP A 264 -17.90 -11.80 14.93
C ASP A 264 -17.74 -10.27 14.86
N GLU A 265 -18.83 -9.50 15.00
CA GLU A 265 -18.75 -8.04 15.03
C GLU A 265 -17.99 -7.54 16.26
N VAL A 266 -17.24 -6.46 16.08
CA VAL A 266 -16.56 -5.71 17.15
C VAL A 266 -17.18 -4.33 17.23
N VAL A 267 -17.60 -3.93 18.43
CA VAL A 267 -18.21 -2.61 18.66
C VAL A 267 -17.27 -1.70 19.43
N PHE A 268 -16.99 -0.54 18.84
CA PHE A 268 -16.19 0.54 19.41
C PHE A 268 -17.13 1.66 19.87
N LEU A 269 -17.04 2.00 21.16
CA LEU A 269 -17.70 3.16 21.74
C LEU A 269 -16.67 4.28 21.87
N LEU A 270 -16.89 5.37 21.14
CA LEU A 270 -16.03 6.54 21.18
C LEU A 270 -16.83 7.75 21.66
N ASN A 271 -16.21 8.58 22.48
CA ASN A 271 -16.77 9.87 22.89
C ASN A 271 -15.99 10.99 22.19
N ALA A 272 -16.68 12.03 21.75
CA ALA A 272 -16.03 13.25 21.32
C ALA A 272 -15.34 13.93 22.52
N THR A 273 -14.20 14.58 22.30
CA THR A 273 -13.53 15.36 23.35
C THR A 273 -14.10 16.76 23.52
N CYS A 274 -14.64 17.36 22.45
CA CYS A 274 -15.19 18.74 22.49
C CYS A 274 -16.65 18.79 22.99
N CYS A 275 -17.36 17.65 22.98
CA CYS A 275 -18.80 17.62 23.23
C CYS A 275 -19.23 16.28 23.87
N ARG A 276 -20.45 16.17 24.39
CA ARG A 276 -20.97 14.91 25.00
C ARG A 276 -21.59 13.95 23.96
N THR A 277 -21.14 14.00 22.71
CA THR A 277 -21.59 13.07 21.67
C THR A 277 -20.83 11.77 21.75
N GLN A 278 -21.56 10.67 21.58
CA GLN A 278 -20.99 9.33 21.45
C GLN A 278 -21.16 8.81 20.02
N LEU A 279 -20.11 8.19 19.50
CA LEU A 279 -20.11 7.41 18.28
C LEU A 279 -20.00 5.92 18.64
N GLN A 280 -20.95 5.14 18.15
CA GLN A 280 -20.94 3.68 18.23
C GLN A 280 -20.61 3.14 16.83
N VAL A 281 -19.54 2.36 16.72
CA VAL A 281 -19.08 1.79 15.45
C VAL A 281 -19.05 0.28 15.58
N ALA A 282 -19.86 -0.43 14.81
CA ALA A 282 -19.79 -1.88 14.67
C ALA A 282 -19.03 -2.22 13.39
N ILE A 283 -18.05 -3.13 13.51
CA ILE A 283 -17.22 -3.59 12.40
C ILE A 283 -17.20 -5.12 12.41
N LYS A 284 -17.61 -5.73 11.31
CA LYS A 284 -17.39 -7.16 11.05
C LYS A 284 -16.02 -7.30 10.38
N PRO A 285 -14.99 -7.82 11.07
CA PRO A 285 -13.60 -7.73 10.59
C PRO A 285 -13.32 -8.63 9.38
N GLY A 286 -14.08 -9.71 9.17
CA GLY A 286 -13.75 -10.74 8.18
C GLY A 286 -12.34 -11.30 8.43
N ARG A 287 -11.52 -11.40 7.38
CA ARG A 287 -10.11 -11.80 7.46
C ARG A 287 -9.16 -10.76 8.07
N ARG A 288 -9.64 -9.60 8.55
CA ARG A 288 -8.79 -8.56 9.15
C ARG A 288 -8.27 -8.93 10.52
N ARG A 289 -6.99 -8.67 10.74
CA ARG A 289 -6.31 -8.80 12.03
C ARG A 289 -5.60 -7.50 12.42
N GLU A 290 -5.64 -7.17 13.70
CA GLU A 290 -4.83 -6.08 14.26
C GLU A 290 -3.46 -6.59 14.68
N LEU A 291 -2.44 -5.80 14.35
CA LEU A 291 -1.06 -6.01 14.71
C LEU A 291 -0.56 -4.77 15.45
N ILE A 292 0.12 -4.98 16.57
CA ILE A 292 0.84 -3.91 17.27
C ILE A 292 2.31 -4.06 16.93
N MET A 293 2.85 -3.12 16.17
CA MET A 293 4.21 -3.18 15.65
C MET A 293 4.84 -1.80 15.67
N HIS A 294 6.12 -1.71 16.02
CA HIS A 294 6.89 -0.46 15.92
C HIS A 294 6.21 0.76 16.59
N GLY A 295 5.51 0.52 17.71
CA GLY A 295 4.82 1.58 18.47
C GLY A 295 3.52 2.08 17.83
N THR A 296 2.98 1.40 16.83
CA THR A 296 1.69 1.73 16.21
C THR A 296 0.78 0.51 16.04
N THR A 297 -0.50 0.76 15.74
CA THR A 297 -1.49 -0.26 15.40
C THR A 297 -1.70 -0.31 13.89
N ILE A 298 -1.63 -1.51 13.32
CA ILE A 298 -1.80 -1.79 11.90
C ILE A 298 -2.91 -2.83 11.79
N THR A 299 -3.77 -2.67 10.79
CA THR A 299 -4.73 -3.71 10.39
C THR A 299 -4.19 -4.36 9.13
N GLU A 300 -4.07 -5.67 9.15
CA GLU A 300 -3.77 -6.46 7.97
C GLU A 300 -5.00 -7.25 7.55
N GLU A 301 -5.26 -7.27 6.25
CA GLU A 301 -6.23 -8.17 5.63
C GLU A 301 -5.50 -9.07 4.64
N LEU A 302 -5.69 -10.39 4.79
CA LEU A 302 -5.15 -11.37 3.85
C LEU A 302 -6.10 -11.52 2.68
N TRP A 303 -5.53 -11.65 1.48
CA TRP A 303 -6.26 -11.91 0.25
C TRP A 303 -6.98 -13.25 0.32
N ASP A 304 -8.19 -13.31 -0.22
CA ASP A 304 -8.91 -14.55 -0.42
C ASP A 304 -8.58 -15.14 -1.79
N TYR A 305 -7.87 -16.27 -1.80
CA TYR A 305 -7.45 -16.94 -3.04
C TYR A 305 -8.57 -17.70 -3.72
N GLU A 306 -9.68 -17.98 -3.02
CA GLU A 306 -10.84 -18.65 -3.63
C GLU A 306 -11.66 -17.64 -4.43
N SER A 307 -11.96 -16.48 -3.84
CA SER A 307 -12.70 -15.40 -4.53
C SER A 307 -11.80 -14.48 -5.35
N MET A 308 -10.48 -14.56 -5.18
CA MET A 308 -9.51 -13.64 -5.77
C MET A 308 -9.86 -12.17 -5.46
N SER A 309 -10.14 -11.88 -4.20
CA SER A 309 -10.49 -10.54 -3.71
C SER A 309 -10.10 -10.32 -2.24
N PHE A 310 -10.11 -9.06 -1.81
CA PHE A 310 -10.23 -8.73 -0.39
C PHE A 310 -11.71 -8.83 0.02
N GLU A 311 -11.99 -9.40 1.19
CA GLU A 311 -13.35 -9.66 1.65
C GLU A 311 -14.02 -8.38 2.17
N PHE A 312 -13.25 -7.52 2.83
CA PHE A 312 -13.81 -6.42 3.58
C PHE A 312 -14.25 -5.27 2.67
N THR A 313 -15.53 -4.93 2.75
CA THR A 313 -16.09 -3.71 2.18
C THR A 313 -16.66 -2.85 3.31
N GLU A 314 -16.34 -1.55 3.35
CA GLU A 314 -16.90 -0.66 4.38
C GLU A 314 -18.44 -0.62 4.30
N PHE A 315 -18.99 -0.72 3.09
CA PHE A 315 -20.43 -0.67 2.84
C PHE A 315 -21.21 -1.82 3.51
N ASP A 316 -20.69 -3.04 3.51
CA ASP A 316 -21.40 -4.19 4.09
C ASP A 316 -20.93 -4.54 5.51
N MET A 317 -19.67 -4.24 5.83
CA MET A 317 -19.00 -4.68 7.06
C MET A 317 -18.98 -3.61 8.17
N VAL A 318 -19.41 -2.37 7.91
CA VAL A 318 -19.38 -1.27 8.89
C VAL A 318 -20.78 -0.71 9.11
N ALA A 319 -21.12 -0.48 10.37
CA ALA A 319 -22.27 0.31 10.76
C ALA A 319 -21.87 1.34 11.80
N MET A 320 -22.30 2.59 11.62
CA MET A 320 -22.02 3.69 12.55
C MET A 320 -23.33 4.32 13.02
N LYS A 321 -23.38 4.64 14.31
CA LYS A 321 -24.50 5.37 14.92
C LYS A 321 -23.98 6.45 15.86
N THR A 322 -24.41 7.68 15.63
CA THR A 322 -24.19 8.77 16.57
C THR A 322 -25.33 8.81 17.57
N LEU A 323 -25.01 9.08 18.83
CA LEU A 323 -26.00 9.32 19.88
C LEU A 323 -25.91 10.77 20.33
N PRO A 324 -27.06 11.49 20.38
CA PRO A 324 -27.07 12.90 20.72
C PRO A 324 -26.65 13.15 22.16
N TRP A 325 -26.33 14.41 22.42
CA TRP A 325 -26.01 14.96 23.72
C TRP A 325 -27.07 14.58 24.77
N LYS A 326 -26.63 14.02 25.90
CA LYS A 326 -27.47 13.79 27.09
C LYS A 326 -26.85 14.46 28.32
N GLU A 327 -27.71 14.98 29.20
CA GLU A 327 -27.29 15.52 30.51
C GLU A 327 -26.71 14.42 31.40
N SER A 328 -27.22 13.19 31.32
CA SER A 328 -26.68 12.03 32.00
C SER A 328 -25.61 11.33 31.15
N SER A 329 -24.52 10.91 31.79
CA SER A 329 -23.37 10.23 31.15
C SER A 329 -23.65 8.80 30.68
N ASN A 330 -24.87 8.30 30.94
CA ASN A 330 -25.33 6.96 30.61
C ASN A 330 -26.08 6.96 29.27
N HIS A 331 -25.32 6.90 28.18
CA HIS A 331 -25.86 6.45 26.90
C HIS A 331 -26.33 4.99 27.02
N PRO A 332 -27.42 4.62 26.32
CA PRO A 332 -27.86 3.22 26.31
C PRO A 332 -26.72 2.32 25.83
N PRO A 333 -26.57 1.13 26.42
CA PRO A 333 -25.61 0.16 25.92
C PRO A 333 -25.95 -0.18 24.46
N PRO A 334 -24.95 -0.53 23.63
CA PRO A 334 -25.23 -1.11 22.32
C PRO A 334 -26.09 -2.35 22.45
N ASP A 335 -27.07 -2.49 21.56
CA ASP A 335 -27.88 -3.70 21.45
C ASP A 335 -27.07 -4.78 20.74
N PHE A 336 -26.88 -5.92 21.37
CA PHE A 336 -26.16 -7.07 20.78
C PHE A 336 -27.09 -8.24 20.45
N SER A 337 -28.41 -8.04 20.48
CA SER A 337 -29.39 -9.08 20.15
C SER A 337 -29.46 -9.38 18.65
N VAL A 338 -29.09 -8.41 17.81
CA VAL A 338 -29.05 -8.51 16.35
C VAL A 338 -27.74 -7.94 15.80
N PRO A 339 -27.27 -8.43 14.64
CA PRO A 339 -26.13 -7.86 13.93
C PRO A 339 -26.44 -6.46 13.43
N TRP A 340 -25.43 -5.60 13.44
CA TRP A 340 -25.55 -4.21 13.01
C TRP A 340 -25.17 -4.03 11.55
N THR A 341 -24.20 -4.82 11.10
CA THR A 341 -23.64 -4.74 9.74
C THR A 341 -24.48 -5.56 8.77
N ARG A 342 -24.50 -5.17 7.49
CA ARG A 342 -25.24 -5.94 6.48
C ARG A 342 -24.67 -7.35 6.33
N ALA A 343 -23.35 -7.49 6.36
CA ALA A 343 -22.67 -8.78 6.33
C ALA A 343 -22.98 -9.65 7.56
N GLY A 344 -23.24 -9.03 8.72
CA GLY A 344 -23.75 -9.72 9.91
C GLY A 344 -25.18 -10.23 9.70
N VAL A 345 -26.06 -9.42 9.11
CA VAL A 345 -27.45 -9.82 8.80
C VAL A 345 -27.49 -10.95 7.77
N GLN A 346 -26.75 -10.84 6.68
CA GLN A 346 -26.72 -11.85 5.61
C GLN A 346 -26.14 -13.19 6.07
N GLY A 347 -25.15 -13.17 6.97
CA GLY A 347 -24.56 -14.37 7.56
C GLY A 347 -25.51 -15.19 8.43
N LYS A 348 -26.68 -14.66 8.84
CA LYS A 348 -27.71 -15.45 9.54
C LYS A 348 -28.52 -16.36 8.62
N ASN A 349 -28.56 -16.03 7.32
CA ASN A 349 -29.43 -16.68 6.34
C ASN A 349 -28.71 -17.76 5.52
N LYS A 350 -27.45 -18.04 5.85
CA LYS A 350 -26.68 -19.20 5.40
C LYS A 350 -26.56 -20.18 6.55
#